data_AF-A0A2G5BDX3-F1
#
_entry.id   AF-A0A2G5BDX3-F1
#
_cell.length_a   1.000
_cell.length_b   1.000
_cell.length_c   1.000
_cell.angle_alpha   90.00
_cell.angle_beta   90.00
_cell.angle_gamma   90.00
#
_symmetry.space_group_name_H-M   'P 1'
#
loop_
_entity.id
_entity.type
_entity.pdbx_description
1 polymer ?
#
loop_
_entity_poly.entity_id
_entity_poly.type
_entity_poly.pdbx_seq_one_letter_code
_entity_poly.pdbx_strand_id
1 'polypeptide(L)' 'NDKAVGAALLGIGSFVFAYYSIWTLVIPFVDEDHPARSLFPPQWYAIAVPVFLLAAGITALFGFLSLVMLKSSKK' A
#
# COMPACT_ATOMS: atom_id res chain seq x y z
N ASN A 1 -12.88 -24.70 -7.30
CA ASN A 1 -12.07 -23.64 -7.93
C ASN A 1 -11.71 -22.54 -6.93
N ASP A 2 -12.65 -22.10 -6.10
CA ASP A 2 -12.48 -20.94 -5.21
C ASP A 2 -11.41 -21.13 -4.11
N LYS A 3 -11.23 -22.35 -3.61
CA LYS A 3 -10.15 -22.66 -2.64
C LYS A 3 -8.75 -22.42 -3.20
N ALA A 4 -8.52 -22.73 -4.48
CA ALA A 4 -7.21 -22.52 -5.11
C ALA A 4 -6.93 -21.03 -5.30
N VAL A 5 -7.95 -20.27 -5.72
CA VAL A 5 -7.87 -18.80 -5.83
C VAL A 5 -7.61 -18.17 -4.46
N GLY A 6 -8.34 -18.60 -3.42
CA GLY A 6 -8.12 -18.14 -2.05
C GLY A 6 -6.70 -18.44 -1.55
N ALA A 7 -6.19 -19.65 -1.78
CA ALA A 7 -4.83 -20.01 -1.42
C ALA A 7 -3.78 -19.18 -2.18
N ALA A 8 -4.01 -18.91 -3.47
CA ALA A 8 -3.13 -18.06 -4.28
C ALA A 8 -3.13 -16.62 -3.78
N LEU A 9 -4.30 -16.04 -3.48
CA LEU A 9 -4.42 -14.69 -2.93
C LEU A 9 -3.74 -14.58 -1.56
N LEU A 10 -3.89 -15.59 -0.70
CA LEU A 10 -3.20 -15.65 0.60
C LEU A 10 -1.69 -15.72 0.40
N GLY A 11 -1.19 -16.58 -0.48
CA GLY A 11 0.24 -16.71 -0.76
C GLY A 11 0.85 -15.41 -1.30
N ILE A 12 0.19 -14.79 -2.26
CA ILE A 12 0.61 -13.49 -2.83
C ILE A 12 0.58 -12.40 -1.74
N GLY A 13 -0.51 -12.32 -0.98
CA GLY A 13 -0.65 -11.36 0.10
C GLY A 13 0.42 -11.51 1.18
N SER A 14 0.69 -12.74 1.60
CA SER A 14 1.76 -13.04 2.57
C SER A 14 3.15 -12.68 2.04
N PHE A 15 3.43 -12.95 0.77
CA PHE A 15 4.70 -12.58 0.14
C PHE A 15 4.88 -11.05 0.09
N VAL A 16 3.87 -10.33 -0.39
CA VAL A 16 3.90 -8.86 -0.47
C VAL A 16 4.04 -8.25 0.93
N PHE A 17 3.30 -8.79 1.91
CA PHE A 17 3.39 -8.36 3.31
C PHE A 17 4.81 -8.55 3.86
N ALA A 18 5.38 -9.74 3.71
CA ALA A 18 6.73 -10.02 4.20
C ALA A 18 7.79 -9.11 3.53
N TYR A 19 7.71 -8.91 2.21
CA TYR A 19 8.60 -8.01 1.48
C TYR A 19 8.51 -6.58 2.01
N TYR A 20 7.28 -6.07 2.19
CA TYR A 20 7.05 -4.73 2.69
C TYR A 20 7.47 -4.56 4.15
N SER A 21 7.23 -5.55 5.00
CA SER A 21 7.68 -5.54 6.40
C SER A 21 9.20 -5.53 6.51
N ILE A 22 9.91 -6.34 5.73
CA ILE A 22 11.38 -6.33 5.70
C ILE A 22 11.89 -4.97 5.21
N TRP A 23 11.28 -4.46 4.14
CA TRP A 23 11.67 -3.17 3.57
C TRP A 23 11.49 -2.00 4.55
N THR A 24 10.39 -1.99 5.30
CA THR A 24 10.06 -0.88 6.20
C THR A 24 10.68 -1.00 7.58
N LEU A 25 10.81 -2.22 8.10
CA LEU A 25 11.28 -2.46 9.47
C LEU A 25 12.74 -2.89 9.54
N VAL A 26 13.28 -3.61 8.55
CA VAL A 26 14.63 -4.18 8.64
C VAL A 26 15.67 -3.32 7.92
N ILE A 27 15.39 -2.87 6.69
CA ILE A 27 16.31 -2.04 5.89
C ILE A 27 16.79 -0.75 6.57
N PRO A 28 16.02 -0.01 7.40
CA PRO A 28 16.56 1.18 8.08
C PRO A 28 17.72 0.86 9.04
N PHE A 29 17.87 -0.39 9.48
CA PHE A 29 18.97 -0.84 10.36
C PHE A 29 20.16 -1.44 9.60
N VAL A 30 20.09 -1.53 8.27
CA VAL A 30 21.17 -2.03 7.41
C VAL A 30 21.99 -0.86 6.89
N ASP A 31 23.32 -0.98 6.93
CA ASP A 31 24.24 0.05 6.45
C ASP A 31 23.95 0.45 4.99
N GLU A 32 24.19 1.72 4.67
CA GLU A 32 23.89 2.28 3.36
C GLU A 32 24.71 1.64 2.23
N ASP A 33 25.93 1.18 2.53
CA ASP A 33 26.83 0.53 1.59
C ASP A 33 26.55 -0.98 1.39
N HIS A 34 25.57 -1.53 2.11
CA HIS A 34 25.29 -2.96 2.05
C HIS A 34 24.56 -3.35 0.74
N PRO A 35 25.01 -4.38 0.01
CA PRO A 35 24.42 -4.77 -1.28
C PRO A 35 22.96 -5.19 -1.17
N ALA A 36 22.51 -5.64 0.00
CA ALA A 36 21.09 -5.95 0.22
C ALA A 36 20.17 -4.75 -0.04
N ARG A 37 20.66 -3.51 0.12
CA ARG A 37 19.87 -2.28 -0.09
C ARG A 37 19.52 -2.07 -1.57
N SER A 38 20.25 -2.68 -2.51
CA SER A 38 19.92 -2.62 -3.95
C SER A 38 18.71 -3.47 -4.33
N LEU A 39 18.29 -4.42 -3.48
CA LEU A 39 17.09 -5.24 -3.67
C LEU A 39 15.81 -4.52 -3.26
N PHE A 40 15.94 -3.36 -2.60
CA PHE A 40 14.83 -2.58 -2.07
C PHE A 40 14.83 -1.18 -2.65
N PRO A 41 13.66 -0.58 -2.91
CA PRO A 41 13.60 0.80 -3.33
C PRO A 41 14.09 1.75 -2.22
N PRO A 42 14.43 3.00 -2.55
CA PRO A 42 14.83 4.01 -1.57
C PRO A 42 13.81 4.16 -0.44
N GLN A 43 14.30 4.39 0.78
CA GLN A 43 13.49 4.46 2.00
C GLN A 43 12.34 5.49 1.95
N TRP A 44 12.46 6.56 1.15
CA TRP A 44 11.39 7.54 1.01
C TRP A 44 10.10 6.90 0.47
N TYR A 45 10.22 5.90 -0.42
CA TYR A 45 9.07 5.21 -0.99
C TYR A 45 8.33 4.36 0.05
N ALA A 46 9.02 3.84 1.07
CA ALA A 46 8.39 3.10 2.15
C ALA A 46 7.39 3.95 2.96
N ILE A 47 7.57 5.27 2.99
CA ILE A 47 6.64 6.21 3.63
C ILE A 47 5.65 6.77 2.61
N ALA A 48 6.09 7.01 1.38
CA ALA A 48 5.25 7.56 0.33
C ALA A 48 4.09 6.64 -0.05
N VAL A 49 4.32 5.32 -0.11
CA VAL A 49 3.31 4.34 -0.55
C VAL A 49 2.07 4.36 0.37
N PRO A 50 2.18 4.23 1.70
CA PRO A 50 1.02 4.31 2.59
C PRO A 50 0.34 5.67 2.58
N VAL A 51 1.12 6.76 2.52
CA VAL A 51 0.59 8.12 2.47
C VAL A 51 -0.23 8.35 1.21
N PHE A 52 0.26 7.91 0.05
CA PHE A 52 -0.45 8.02 -1.21
C PHE A 52 -1.74 7.20 -1.22
N LEU A 53 -1.71 5.97 -0.69
CA LEU A 53 -2.90 5.13 -0.57
C LEU A 53 -3.96 5.77 0.34
N LEU A 54 -3.54 6.31 1.49
CA LEU A 54 -4.45 7.02 2.40
C LEU A 54 -5.02 8.28 1.74
N ALA A 55 -4.19 9.09 1.12
CA ALA A 55 -4.62 10.30 0.42
C ALA A 55 -5.63 9.97 -0.68
N ALA A 56 -5.34 8.98 -1.54
CA ALA A 56 -6.24 8.53 -2.59
C ALA A 56 -7.57 8.01 -2.03
N GLY A 57 -7.53 7.22 -0.95
CA GLY A 57 -8.73 6.75 -0.26
C GLY A 57 -9.58 7.90 0.29
N ILE A 58 -8.94 8.85 0.97
CA ILE A 58 -9.60 10.06 1.50
C ILE A 58 -10.22 10.87 0.36
N THR A 59 -9.47 11.16 -0.69
CA THR A 59 -9.96 11.89 -1.86
C THR A 59 -11.16 11.19 -2.50
N ALA A 60 -11.12 9.86 -2.62
CA ALA A 60 -12.25 9.08 -3.15
C ALA A 60 -13.49 9.19 -2.25
N LEU A 61 -13.32 9.10 -0.93
CA LEU A 61 -14.41 9.27 0.04
C LEU A 61 -15.02 10.66 -0.05
N PHE A 62 -14.21 11.72 -0.01
CA PHE A 62 -14.69 13.09 -0.14
C PHE A 62 -15.36 13.35 -1.49
N GLY A 63 -14.77 12.88 -2.59
CA GLY A 63 -15.36 12.99 -3.92
C GLY A 63 -16.73 12.33 -4.00
N PHE A 64 -16.85 11.11 -3.44
CA PHE A 64 -18.14 10.42 -3.37
C PHE A 64 -19.17 11.21 -2.54
N LEU A 65 -18.79 11.69 -1.35
CA LEU A 65 -19.67 12.50 -0.50
C LEU A 65 -20.13 13.77 -1.22
N SER A 66 -19.21 14.50 -1.86
CA SER A 66 -19.55 15.70 -2.64
C SER A 66 -20.55 15.40 -3.76
N LEU A 67 -20.36 14.30 -4.49
CA LEU A 67 -21.30 13.88 -5.54
C LEU A 67 -22.69 13.57 -4.98
N VAL A 68 -22.77 12.89 -3.83
CA VAL A 68 -24.04 12.56 -3.16
C VAL A 68 -24.74 13.83 -2.66
N MET A 69 -24.03 14.77 -2.05
CA MET A 69 -24.60 16.04 -1.59
C MET A 69 -25.17 16.88 -2.75
N LEU A 70 -24.43 16.99 -3.85
CA LEU A 70 -24.90 17.70 -5.06
C LEU A 70 -26.15 17.07 -5.66
N LYS A 71 -26.22 15.74 -5.68
CA LYS A 71 -27.40 15.02 -6.17
C LYS A 71 -28.60 15.18 -5.24
N SER A 72 -28.38 15.19 -3.92
CA SER A 72 -29.44 15.36 -2.93
C SER A 72 -30.02 16.77 -2.90
N SER A 73 -29.20 17.79 -3.17
CA SER A 73 -29.66 19.19 -3.22
C SER A 73 -30.43 19.55 -4.49
N LYS A 74 -30.34 18.73 -5.55
CA LYS A 74 -31.09 18.90 -6.80
C LYS A 74 -32.48 18.23 -6.78
N LYS A 75 -32.88 17.68 -5.63
CA LYS A 75 -34.19 17.08 -5.40
C LYS A 75 -35.03 18.01 -4.53
#